data_AF-A0A2N2KGJ9-F1
#
_entry.id   AF-A0A2N2KGJ9-F1
#
_cell.length_a   1.000
_cell.length_b   1.000
_cell.length_c   1.000
_cell.angle_alpha   90.00
_cell.angle_beta   90.00
_cell.angle_gamma   90.00
#
_symmetry.space_group_name_H-M   'P 1'
#
loop_
_entity.id
_entity.type
_entity.pdbx_description
1 polymer ?
#
loop_
_entity_poly.entity_id
_entity_poly.type
_entity_poly.pdbx_seq_one_letter_code
_entity_poly.pdbx_strand_id
1 'polypeptide(L)'
;MNQDRLQNAFQYVRENFFPRWDRSKQWIINLDHSLASTGLCDFREKKIAISRLPVSENKLLLIIIHEICHSYTMKVRKFYRNTHGKAWQKRMLTIAELAKKKSNLDLHEMIIQHIEEYQKSEILKASDIYERMEDILMDSYYESHEFLAYKTIVQIIASEIGVSGNELIECYKKFQDEYKKAKERIFQTFDKDNKFFQHHQN
;
A
#
# COMPACT_ATOMS: atom_id res chain seq x y z
N MET A 1 -16.09 22.67 2.25
CA MET A 1 -14.72 23.19 2.41
C MET A 1 -13.64 22.13 2.12
N ASN A 2 -13.54 21.04 2.90
CA ASN A 2 -12.53 20.00 2.63
C ASN A 2 -12.74 19.27 1.30
N GLN A 3 -13.98 18.87 0.99
CA GLN A 3 -14.28 18.20 -0.28
C GLN A 3 -14.02 19.12 -1.48
N ASP A 4 -14.37 20.40 -1.40
CA ASP A 4 -14.16 21.36 -2.50
C ASP A 4 -12.67 21.56 -2.79
N ARG A 5 -11.85 21.69 -1.73
CA ARG A 5 -10.39 21.77 -1.84
C ARG A 5 -9.81 20.53 -2.54
N LEU A 6 -10.28 19.34 -2.17
CA LEU A 6 -9.87 18.09 -2.79
C LEU A 6 -10.25 18.03 -4.28
N GLN A 7 -11.49 18.40 -4.62
CA GLN A 7 -11.96 18.42 -6.02
C GLN A 7 -11.17 19.43 -6.86
N ASN A 8 -10.90 20.62 -6.33
CA ASN A 8 -10.12 21.65 -7.00
C ASN A 8 -8.69 21.19 -7.27
N ALA A 9 -8.04 20.58 -6.27
CA ALA A 9 -6.71 20.01 -6.45
C ALA A 9 -6.70 18.87 -7.49
N PHE A 10 -7.70 17.99 -7.45
CA PHE A 10 -7.83 16.91 -8.43
C PHE A 10 -8.03 17.42 -9.85
N GLN A 11 -8.88 18.45 -10.02
CA GLN A 11 -9.09 19.09 -11.30
C GLN A 11 -7.81 19.74 -11.82
N TYR A 12 -7.12 20.48 -10.95
CA TYR A 12 -5.85 21.11 -11.28
C TYR A 12 -4.83 20.06 -11.75
N VAL A 13 -4.70 18.93 -11.04
CA VAL A 13 -3.79 17.85 -11.42
C VAL A 13 -4.17 17.24 -12.77
N ARG A 14 -5.46 16.95 -12.97
CA ARG A 14 -5.97 16.38 -14.21
C ARG A 14 -5.69 17.26 -15.42
N GLU A 15 -5.88 18.57 -15.30
CA GLU A 15 -5.67 19.50 -16.41
C GLU A 15 -4.18 19.79 -16.67
N ASN A 16 -3.39 19.96 -15.62
CA ASN A 16 -2.02 20.46 -15.76
C ASN A 16 -0.97 19.36 -15.94
N PHE A 17 -1.21 18.18 -15.36
CA PHE A 17 -0.23 17.09 -15.37
C PHE A 17 -0.72 15.87 -16.14
N PHE A 18 -2.04 15.64 -16.22
CA PHE A 18 -2.62 14.46 -16.87
C PHE A 18 -3.76 14.76 -17.87
N PRO A 19 -3.62 15.73 -18.80
CA PRO A 19 -4.73 16.24 -19.63
C PRO A 19 -5.37 15.20 -20.57
N ARG A 20 -4.72 14.04 -20.76
CA ARG A 20 -5.18 12.98 -21.67
C ARG A 20 -5.51 11.67 -20.95
N TRP A 21 -5.39 11.62 -19.63
CA TRP A 21 -5.57 10.40 -18.84
C TRP A 21 -7.05 10.00 -18.72
N ASP A 22 -7.88 10.96 -18.32
CA ASP A 22 -9.29 10.78 -18.01
C ASP A 22 -10.15 11.63 -18.96
N ARG A 23 -10.08 11.33 -20.26
CA ARG A 23 -10.81 12.09 -21.29
C ARG A 23 -12.33 11.99 -21.13
N SER A 24 -12.84 10.85 -20.67
CA SER A 24 -14.27 10.63 -20.44
C SER A 24 -14.76 11.19 -19.09
N LYS A 25 -13.87 11.77 -18.27
CA LYS A 25 -14.19 12.33 -16.95
C LYS A 25 -14.90 11.33 -16.03
N GLN A 26 -14.49 10.07 -16.09
CA GLN A 26 -15.12 8.99 -15.32
C GLN A 26 -14.46 8.77 -13.96
N TRP A 27 -13.27 9.33 -13.74
CA TRP A 27 -12.59 9.19 -12.47
C TRP A 27 -13.14 10.17 -11.45
N ILE A 28 -13.42 9.65 -10.26
CA ILE A 28 -13.88 10.44 -9.11
C ILE A 28 -12.84 10.41 -7.99
N ILE A 29 -12.82 11.48 -7.19
CA ILE A 29 -12.00 11.56 -5.99
C ILE A 29 -12.87 11.81 -4.75
N ASN A 30 -12.58 11.17 -3.62
CA ASN A 30 -13.29 11.38 -2.36
C ASN A 30 -12.36 11.31 -1.14
N LEU A 31 -12.83 11.89 -0.03
CA LEU A 31 -12.25 11.61 1.27
C LEU A 31 -12.82 10.31 1.84
N ASP A 32 -11.92 9.48 2.37
CA ASP A 32 -12.28 8.24 3.04
C ASP A 32 -11.40 8.04 4.26
N HIS A 33 -11.89 8.50 5.41
CA HIS A 33 -11.16 8.44 6.67
C HIS A 33 -10.95 7.02 7.21
N SER A 34 -11.57 6.01 6.59
CA SER A 34 -11.41 4.60 6.97
C SER A 34 -10.19 3.93 6.31
N LEU A 35 -9.55 4.59 5.35
CA LEU A 35 -8.34 4.07 4.71
C LEU A 35 -7.18 3.99 5.70
N ALA A 36 -6.48 2.86 5.67
CA ALA A 36 -5.26 2.67 6.44
C ALA A 36 -4.04 3.38 5.80
N SER A 37 -4.09 3.64 4.50
CA SER A 37 -3.05 4.35 3.75
C SER A 37 -3.38 5.85 3.56
N THR A 38 -2.41 6.63 3.08
CA THR A 38 -2.63 8.05 2.73
C THR A 38 -3.59 8.20 1.54
N GLY A 39 -3.50 7.28 0.57
CA GLY A 39 -4.34 7.25 -0.62
C GLY A 39 -4.56 5.83 -1.14
N LEU A 40 -5.60 5.67 -1.95
CA LEU A 40 -5.95 4.44 -2.65
C LEU A 40 -6.45 4.77 -4.05
N CYS A 41 -5.93 4.07 -5.06
CA CYS A 41 -6.43 4.09 -6.42
C CYS A 41 -7.18 2.78 -6.72
N ASP A 42 -8.51 2.84 -6.82
CA ASP A 42 -9.33 1.76 -7.35
C ASP A 42 -9.51 1.95 -8.86
N PHE A 43 -8.75 1.17 -9.63
CA PHE A 43 -8.80 1.24 -11.09
C PHE A 43 -10.13 0.72 -11.68
N ARG A 44 -10.77 -0.27 -11.05
CA ARG A 44 -11.99 -0.89 -11.57
C ARG A 44 -13.17 0.05 -11.43
N GLU A 45 -13.30 0.64 -10.24
CA GLU A 45 -14.36 1.61 -9.91
C GLU A 45 -14.01 3.03 -10.37
N LYS A 46 -12.80 3.25 -10.90
CA LYS A 46 -12.27 4.57 -11.32
C LYS A 46 -12.36 5.59 -10.19
N LYS A 47 -11.95 5.18 -8.99
CA LYS A 47 -12.04 5.97 -7.78
C LYS A 47 -10.66 6.20 -7.20
N ILE A 48 -10.37 7.43 -6.81
CA ILE A 48 -9.24 7.78 -5.95
C ILE A 48 -9.80 8.18 -4.58
N ALA A 49 -9.29 7.59 -3.52
CA ALA A 49 -9.68 7.94 -2.16
C ALA A 49 -8.46 8.45 -1.39
N ILE A 50 -8.62 9.53 -0.63
CA ILE A 50 -7.57 10.11 0.22
C ILE A 50 -8.05 10.07 1.67
N SER A 51 -7.19 9.60 2.58
CA SER A 51 -7.59 9.42 3.99
C SER A 51 -7.65 10.72 4.77
N ARG A 52 -6.69 11.62 4.54
CA ARG A 52 -6.57 12.92 5.22
C ARG A 52 -6.02 13.96 4.27
N LEU A 53 -6.56 15.18 4.33
CA LEU A 53 -6.03 16.29 3.56
C LEU A 53 -4.79 16.87 4.25
N PRO A 54 -3.61 16.88 3.60
CA PRO A 54 -2.47 17.60 4.14
C PRO A 54 -2.73 19.12 4.11
N VAL A 55 -2.11 19.86 5.01
CA VAL A 55 -2.20 21.33 5.03
C VAL A 55 -1.51 21.93 3.81
N SER A 56 -0.37 21.38 3.40
CA SER A 56 0.36 21.81 2.20
C SER A 56 -0.37 21.42 0.91
N GLU A 57 -0.56 22.40 0.01
CA GLU A 57 -1.10 22.17 -1.34
C GLU A 57 -0.20 21.23 -2.15
N ASN A 58 1.12 21.47 -2.19
CA ASN A 58 2.03 20.61 -2.94
C ASN A 58 2.03 19.15 -2.43
N LYS A 59 1.84 18.95 -1.12
CA LYS A 59 1.66 17.59 -0.56
C LYS A 59 0.35 16.95 -1.02
N LEU A 60 -0.74 17.71 -1.11
CA LEU A 60 -2.01 17.22 -1.66
C LEU A 60 -1.85 16.86 -3.15
N LEU A 61 -1.20 17.73 -3.94
CA LEU A 61 -0.93 17.48 -5.36
C LEU A 61 -0.07 16.22 -5.54
N LEU A 62 0.98 16.04 -4.73
CA LEU A 62 1.83 14.85 -4.76
C LEU A 62 1.01 13.57 -4.53
N ILE A 63 0.14 13.54 -3.52
CA ILE A 63 -0.71 12.36 -3.23
C ILE A 63 -1.63 12.09 -4.43
N ILE A 64 -2.27 13.10 -5.00
CA ILE A 64 -3.16 12.90 -6.15
C ILE A 64 -2.37 12.39 -7.36
N ILE A 65 -1.21 12.96 -7.65
CA ILE A 65 -0.31 12.54 -8.73
C ILE A 65 0.11 11.07 -8.54
N HIS A 66 0.44 10.69 -7.31
CA HIS A 66 0.81 9.34 -6.91
C HIS A 66 -0.30 8.33 -7.26
N GLU A 67 -1.52 8.60 -6.83
CA GLU A 67 -2.67 7.72 -7.07
C GLU A 67 -3.03 7.64 -8.56
N ILE A 68 -2.97 8.75 -9.30
CA ILE A 68 -3.18 8.73 -10.76
C ILE A 68 -2.11 7.86 -11.44
N CYS A 69 -0.86 7.91 -10.99
CA CYS A 69 0.20 7.06 -11.55
C CYS A 69 -0.08 5.56 -11.36
N HIS A 70 -0.72 5.14 -10.26
CA HIS A 70 -1.15 3.74 -10.07
C HIS A 70 -2.14 3.29 -11.14
N SER A 71 -3.10 4.14 -11.52
CA SER A 71 -4.09 3.79 -12.55
C SER A 71 -3.49 3.42 -13.92
N TYR A 72 -2.28 3.91 -14.23
CA TYR A 72 -1.58 3.59 -15.47
C TYR A 72 -0.88 2.23 -15.44
N THR A 73 -0.38 1.82 -14.28
CA THR A 73 0.39 0.58 -14.13
C THR A 73 -0.51 -0.63 -13.85
N MET A 74 -1.69 -0.40 -13.26
CA MET A 74 -2.68 -1.44 -12.98
C MET A 74 -3.33 -2.03 -14.25
N LYS A 75 -3.35 -1.30 -15.38
CA LYS A 75 -3.89 -1.81 -16.66
C LYS A 75 -3.13 -3.02 -17.24
N VAL A 76 -1.87 -3.21 -16.86
CA VAL A 76 -0.93 -4.04 -17.62
C VAL A 76 -0.49 -5.30 -16.86
N ARG A 77 -0.83 -5.47 -15.57
CA ARG A 77 -0.23 -6.51 -14.75
C ARG A 77 -1.25 -7.45 -14.10
N LYS A 78 -1.09 -8.73 -14.43
CA LYS A 78 -1.70 -9.89 -13.76
C LYS A 78 -1.08 -10.17 -12.38
N PHE A 79 -0.09 -9.38 -11.95
CA PHE A 79 0.66 -9.55 -10.70
C PHE A 79 1.12 -8.19 -10.14
N TYR A 80 0.57 -7.77 -9.00
CA TYR A 80 0.86 -6.50 -8.31
C TYR A 80 2.16 -6.50 -7.49
N ARG A 81 3.14 -7.34 -7.81
CA ARG A 81 4.39 -7.45 -7.03
C ARG A 81 5.29 -6.19 -7.07
N ASN A 82 4.89 -5.14 -7.78
CA ASN A 82 5.63 -3.89 -7.83
C ASN A 82 4.74 -2.74 -8.31
N THR A 83 3.79 -2.33 -7.45
CA THR A 83 2.85 -1.22 -7.69
C THR A 83 3.58 0.10 -7.96
N HIS A 84 4.76 0.30 -7.34
CA HIS A 84 5.68 1.42 -7.53
C HIS A 84 6.91 1.09 -8.42
N GLY A 85 6.77 0.14 -9.34
CA GLY A 85 7.91 -0.32 -10.16
C GLY A 85 8.38 0.64 -11.23
N LYS A 86 9.33 0.22 -12.09
CA LYS A 86 9.95 1.06 -13.14
C LYS A 86 8.95 1.87 -13.98
N ALA A 87 7.79 1.31 -14.31
CA ALA A 87 6.75 2.00 -15.08
C ALA A 87 6.09 3.14 -14.29
N TRP A 88 5.81 2.93 -13.00
CA TRP A 88 5.27 3.94 -12.10
C TRP A 88 6.32 5.04 -11.85
N GLN A 89 7.55 4.66 -11.51
CA GLN A 89 8.65 5.61 -11.27
C GLN A 89 8.94 6.47 -12.51
N LYS A 90 9.00 5.87 -13.70
CA LYS A 90 9.19 6.61 -14.96
C LYS A 90 8.09 7.65 -15.17
N ARG A 91 6.84 7.33 -14.80
CA ARG A 91 5.72 8.26 -14.92
C ARG A 91 5.84 9.39 -13.89
N MET A 92 6.13 9.07 -12.63
CA MET A 92 6.40 10.08 -11.60
C MET A 92 7.53 11.03 -12.00
N LEU A 93 8.65 10.51 -12.53
CA LEU A 93 9.75 11.32 -13.08
C LEU A 93 9.29 12.25 -14.21
N THR A 94 8.45 11.73 -15.12
CA THR A 94 7.87 12.57 -16.19
C THR A 94 7.07 13.73 -15.59
N ILE A 95 6.26 13.46 -14.56
CA ILE A 95 5.45 14.50 -13.90
C ILE A 95 6.33 15.49 -13.12
N ALA A 96 7.41 15.04 -12.48
CA ALA A 96 8.40 15.91 -11.84
C ALA A 96 8.99 16.91 -12.84
N GLU A 97 9.36 16.46 -14.04
CA GLU A 97 9.88 17.33 -15.10
C GLU A 97 8.81 18.31 -15.60
N LEU A 98 7.53 17.89 -15.66
CA LEU A 98 6.43 18.82 -15.96
C LEU A 98 6.25 19.87 -14.86
N ALA A 99 6.36 19.50 -13.58
CA ALA A 99 6.27 20.45 -12.46
C ALA A 99 7.38 21.50 -12.54
N LYS A 100 8.61 21.07 -12.82
CA LYS A 100 9.75 21.96 -13.07
C LYS A 100 9.52 22.91 -14.24
N LYS A 101 9.01 22.41 -15.37
CA LYS A 101 8.67 23.24 -16.55
C LYS A 101 7.57 24.27 -16.28
N LYS A 102 6.71 24.01 -15.29
CA LYS A 102 5.67 24.93 -14.82
C LYS A 102 6.15 25.85 -13.69
N SER A 103 7.45 25.87 -13.41
CA SER A 103 8.07 26.65 -12.32
C SER A 103 7.57 26.28 -10.93
N ASN A 104 7.00 25.08 -10.73
CA ASN A 104 6.68 24.55 -9.40
C ASN A 104 7.84 23.67 -8.92
N LEU A 105 8.91 24.31 -8.46
CA LEU A 105 10.15 23.66 -8.05
C LEU A 105 9.95 22.81 -6.79
N ASP A 106 9.19 23.31 -5.81
CA ASP A 106 8.85 22.58 -4.59
C ASP A 106 8.19 21.24 -4.90
N LEU A 107 7.17 21.22 -5.79
CA LEU A 107 6.51 19.98 -6.18
C LEU A 107 7.46 19.04 -6.95
N HIS A 108 8.34 19.59 -7.80
CA HIS A 108 9.37 18.82 -8.48
C HIS A 108 10.27 18.10 -7.46
N GLU A 109 10.84 18.83 -6.51
CA GLU A 109 11.72 18.28 -5.47
C GLU A 109 11.00 17.23 -4.62
N MET A 110 9.77 17.52 -4.20
CA MET A 110 8.94 16.56 -3.46
C MET A 110 8.71 15.27 -4.24
N ILE A 111 8.42 15.34 -5.55
CA ILE A 111 8.25 14.15 -6.38
C ILE A 111 9.56 13.36 -6.50
N ILE A 112 10.69 14.03 -6.73
CA ILE A 112 12.01 13.37 -6.83
C ILE A 112 12.34 12.64 -5.54
N GLN A 113 12.24 13.33 -4.39
CA GLN A 113 12.46 12.72 -3.08
C GLN A 113 11.55 11.51 -2.86
N HIS A 114 10.25 11.64 -3.19
CA HIS A 114 9.28 10.55 -3.06
C HIS A 114 9.68 9.33 -3.89
N ILE A 115 10.23 9.51 -5.09
CA ILE A 115 10.73 8.40 -5.92
C ILE A 115 11.98 7.76 -5.32
N GLU A 116 12.91 8.56 -4.81
CA GLU A 116 14.13 8.06 -4.16
C GLU A 116 13.82 7.22 -2.93
N GLU A 117 12.81 7.59 -2.14
CA GLU A 117 12.35 6.81 -0.98
C GLU A 117 11.98 5.37 -1.39
N TYR A 118 11.29 5.17 -2.52
CA TYR A 118 10.99 3.83 -3.04
C TYR A 118 12.18 3.13 -3.70
N GLN A 119 13.14 3.88 -4.24
CA GLN A 119 14.36 3.26 -4.78
C GLN A 119 15.29 2.76 -3.68
N LYS A 120 15.26 3.43 -2.52
CA LYS A 120 15.99 3.05 -1.31
C LYS A 120 15.25 1.98 -0.52
N SER A 121 13.92 1.91 -0.60
CA SER A 121 13.15 0.84 0.03
C SER A 121 13.50 -0.52 -0.60
N GLU A 122 13.85 -1.50 0.22
CA GLU A 122 14.11 -2.85 -0.26
C GLU A 122 12.87 -3.42 -0.95
N ILE A 123 13.08 -4.14 -2.07
CA ILE A 123 11.99 -4.84 -2.74
C ILE A 123 11.54 -5.96 -1.80
N LEU A 124 10.36 -5.80 -1.21
CA LEU A 124 9.72 -6.81 -0.37
C LEU A 124 9.62 -8.13 -1.15
N LYS A 125 10.40 -9.11 -0.71
CA LYS A 125 10.35 -10.49 -1.20
C LYS A 125 9.15 -11.18 -0.56
N ALA A 126 8.75 -12.28 -1.17
CA ALA A 126 7.70 -13.13 -0.58
C ALA A 126 8.13 -13.69 0.78
N SER A 127 9.42 -13.96 0.99
CA SER A 127 9.98 -14.35 2.29
C SER A 127 9.63 -13.34 3.37
N ASP A 128 9.89 -12.06 3.11
CA ASP A 128 9.73 -10.98 4.08
C ASP A 128 8.26 -10.84 4.52
N ILE A 129 7.34 -11.05 3.57
CA ILE A 129 5.89 -11.07 3.83
C ILE A 129 5.48 -12.27 4.69
N TYR A 130 6.07 -13.45 4.46
CA TYR A 130 5.74 -14.65 5.22
C TYR A 130 6.38 -14.65 6.61
N GLU A 131 7.59 -14.13 6.74
CA GLU A 131 8.26 -13.90 8.03
C GLU A 131 7.44 -12.93 8.87
N ARG A 132 7.02 -11.80 8.30
CA ARG A 132 6.17 -10.83 9.01
C ARG A 132 4.84 -11.43 9.48
N MET A 133 4.24 -12.31 8.67
CA MET A 133 3.04 -13.05 9.03
C MET A 133 3.26 -14.00 10.21
N GLU A 134 4.40 -14.70 10.23
CA GLU A 134 4.79 -15.59 11.32
C GLU A 134 5.04 -14.81 12.62
N ASP A 135 5.69 -13.65 12.54
CA ASP A 135 5.91 -12.75 13.69
C ASP A 135 4.58 -12.33 14.33
N ILE A 136 3.64 -11.83 13.53
CA ILE A 136 2.32 -11.39 14.04
C ILE A 136 1.57 -12.57 14.69
N LEU A 137 1.66 -13.77 14.11
CA LEU A 137 1.05 -14.97 14.69
C LEU A 137 1.72 -15.35 16.01
N MET A 138 3.05 -15.32 16.08
CA MET A 138 3.84 -15.62 17.27
C MET A 138 3.47 -14.68 18.42
N ASP A 139 3.47 -13.37 18.17
CA ASP A 139 3.13 -12.35 19.15
C ASP A 139 1.71 -12.56 19.69
N SER A 140 0.72 -12.75 18.79
CA SER A 140 -0.67 -12.95 19.21
C SER A 140 -0.87 -14.21 20.06
N TYR A 141 -0.17 -15.30 19.71
CA TYR A 141 -0.27 -16.56 20.43
C TYR A 141 0.45 -16.49 21.77
N TYR A 142 1.61 -15.81 21.85
CA TYR A 142 2.32 -15.61 23.10
C TYR A 142 1.49 -14.81 24.10
N GLU A 143 0.82 -13.74 23.66
CA GLU A 143 0.02 -12.87 24.53
C GLU A 143 -1.30 -13.51 24.98
N SER A 144 -2.01 -14.18 24.08
CA SER A 144 -3.40 -14.60 24.30
C SER A 144 -3.63 -16.11 24.27
N HIS A 145 -2.63 -16.89 23.88
CA HIS A 145 -2.76 -18.32 23.57
C HIS A 145 -3.79 -18.62 22.46
N GLU A 146 -4.16 -17.61 21.67
CA GLU A 146 -5.05 -17.73 20.53
C GLU A 146 -4.39 -17.17 19.27
N PHE A 147 -4.56 -17.86 18.14
CA PHE A 147 -4.08 -17.36 16.86
C PHE A 147 -5.07 -16.38 16.24
N LEU A 148 -4.58 -15.25 15.74
CA LEU A 148 -5.39 -14.36 14.91
C LEU A 148 -5.97 -15.07 13.69
N ALA A 149 -7.23 -14.74 13.36
CA ALA A 149 -7.91 -15.25 12.18
C ALA A 149 -7.18 -14.82 10.89
N TYR A 150 -7.17 -15.70 9.89
CA TYR A 150 -6.51 -15.46 8.60
C TYR A 150 -6.89 -14.11 7.96
N LYS A 151 -8.19 -13.77 7.99
CA LYS A 151 -8.70 -12.51 7.46
C LYS A 151 -8.07 -11.29 8.14
N THR A 152 -7.87 -11.35 9.46
CA THR A 152 -7.23 -10.28 10.24
C THR A 152 -5.77 -10.11 9.85
N ILE A 153 -5.03 -11.22 9.75
CA ILE A 153 -3.63 -11.22 9.29
C ILE A 153 -3.49 -10.63 7.88
N VAL A 154 -4.37 -11.03 6.95
CA VAL A 154 -4.41 -10.46 5.60
C VAL A 154 -4.63 -8.94 5.65
N GLN A 155 -5.53 -8.44 6.49
CA GLN A 155 -5.79 -7.01 6.61
C GLN A 155 -4.62 -6.23 7.19
N ILE A 156 -3.97 -6.76 8.24
CA ILE A 156 -2.80 -6.15 8.87
C ILE A 156 -1.67 -6.03 7.84
N ILE A 157 -1.27 -7.14 7.22
CA ILE A 157 -0.14 -7.14 6.28
C ILE A 157 -0.45 -6.32 5.03
N ALA A 158 -1.66 -6.45 4.47
CA ALA A 158 -2.05 -5.66 3.31
C ALA A 158 -1.98 -4.16 3.61
N SER A 159 -2.39 -3.75 4.81
CA SER A 159 -2.25 -2.37 5.29
C SER A 159 -0.78 -1.95 5.42
N GLU A 160 0.07 -2.78 6.03
CA GLU A 160 1.50 -2.50 6.21
C GLU A 160 2.22 -2.24 4.86
N ILE A 161 1.84 -2.99 3.82
CA ILE A 161 2.48 -2.88 2.49
C ILE A 161 1.69 -2.01 1.50
N GLY A 162 0.60 -1.38 1.93
CA GLY A 162 -0.19 -0.46 1.12
C GLY A 162 -0.95 -1.09 -0.05
N VAL A 163 -1.51 -2.29 0.13
CA VAL A 163 -2.38 -2.97 -0.85
C VAL A 163 -3.71 -3.39 -0.21
N SER A 164 -4.71 -3.78 -1.00
CA SER A 164 -5.92 -4.43 -0.47
C SER A 164 -5.67 -5.89 -0.10
N GLY A 165 -6.49 -6.44 0.80
CA GLY A 165 -6.39 -7.85 1.20
C GLY A 165 -6.51 -8.83 0.03
N ASN A 166 -7.38 -8.54 -0.94
CA ASN A 166 -7.53 -9.35 -2.15
C ASN A 166 -6.26 -9.30 -3.02
N GLU A 167 -5.68 -8.11 -3.20
CA GLU A 167 -4.44 -7.94 -3.96
C GLU A 167 -3.26 -8.68 -3.31
N LEU A 168 -3.16 -8.66 -1.98
CA LEU A 168 -2.17 -9.45 -1.23
C LEU A 168 -2.29 -10.94 -1.59
N ILE A 169 -3.50 -11.51 -1.49
CA ILE A 169 -3.76 -12.93 -1.78
C ILE A 169 -3.42 -13.27 -3.23
N GLU A 170 -3.78 -12.40 -4.18
CA GLU A 170 -3.47 -12.61 -5.60
C GLU A 170 -1.95 -12.60 -5.88
N CYS A 171 -1.20 -11.72 -5.20
CA CYS A 171 0.25 -11.57 -5.38
C CYS A 171 1.08 -12.68 -4.73
N TYR A 172 0.60 -13.13 -3.58
CA TYR A 172 1.25 -14.12 -2.73
C TYR A 172 0.35 -15.35 -2.66
N LYS A 173 0.23 -16.07 -3.77
CA LYS A 173 -0.67 -17.25 -3.89
C LYS A 173 -0.46 -18.33 -2.83
N LYS A 174 0.72 -18.39 -2.20
CA LYS A 174 1.04 -19.31 -1.11
C LYS A 174 0.72 -18.75 0.28
N PHE A 175 0.25 -17.51 0.40
CA PHE A 175 0.06 -16.83 1.67
C PHE A 175 -0.87 -17.61 2.62
N GLN A 176 -1.95 -18.21 2.10
CA GLN A 176 -2.83 -19.05 2.90
C GLN A 176 -2.15 -20.35 3.36
N ASP A 177 -1.36 -20.98 2.50
CA ASP A 177 -0.64 -22.22 2.85
C ASP A 177 0.46 -21.94 3.87
N GLU A 178 1.22 -20.85 3.70
CA GLU A 178 2.23 -20.43 4.65
C GLU A 178 1.62 -20.04 5.99
N TYR A 179 0.45 -19.38 6.02
CA TYR A 179 -0.29 -19.12 7.27
C TYR A 179 -0.59 -20.41 8.05
N LYS A 180 -1.07 -21.45 7.36
CA LYS A 180 -1.38 -22.74 8.00
C LYS A 180 -0.12 -23.39 8.57
N LYS A 181 0.97 -23.42 7.78
CA LYS A 181 2.26 -23.98 8.21
C LYS A 181 2.85 -23.21 9.40
N ALA A 182 2.76 -21.88 9.40
CA ALA A 182 3.24 -21.05 10.49
C ALA A 182 2.50 -21.36 11.80
N LYS A 183 1.16 -21.48 11.76
CA LYS A 183 0.37 -21.90 12.94
C LYS A 183 0.80 -23.27 13.47
N GLU A 184 1.00 -24.24 12.59
CA GLU A 184 1.45 -25.58 12.97
C GLU A 184 2.84 -25.55 13.63
N ARG A 185 3.80 -24.80 13.05
CA ARG A 185 5.14 -24.62 13.61
C ARG A 185 5.08 -23.99 15.01
N ILE A 186 4.39 -22.87 15.15
CA ILE A 186 4.27 -22.15 16.43
C ILE A 186 3.65 -23.05 17.49
N PHE A 187 2.54 -23.72 17.17
CA PHE A 187 1.86 -24.61 18.11
C PHE A 187 2.78 -25.75 18.59
N GLN A 188 3.55 -26.37 17.67
CA GLN A 188 4.51 -27.43 18.02
C GLN A 188 5.66 -26.94 18.90
N THR A 189 6.10 -25.69 18.74
CA THR A 189 7.14 -25.09 19.59
C THR A 189 6.65 -24.95 21.03
N PHE A 190 5.47 -24.36 21.23
CA PHE A 190 4.92 -24.15 22.59
C PHE A 190 4.47 -25.44 23.28
N ASP A 191 3.96 -26.44 22.55
CA ASP A 191 3.60 -27.73 23.16
C ASP A 191 4.83 -28.47 23.69
N LYS A 192 5.97 -28.37 23.00
CA LYS A 192 7.24 -28.93 23.48
C LYS A 192 7.72 -28.24 24.76
N ASP A 193 7.62 -26.92 24.81
CA ASP A 193 8.07 -26.14 25.98
C ASP A 193 7.17 -26.42 27.19
N ASN A 194 5.85 -26.50 27.02
CA ASN A 194 4.92 -26.85 28.11
C ASN A 194 5.17 -28.26 28.68
N LYS A 195 5.50 -29.23 27.82
CA LYS A 195 5.89 -30.59 28.27
C LYS A 195 7.21 -30.59 29.04
N PHE A 196 8.14 -29.70 28.70
CA PHE A 196 9.40 -29.56 29.41
C PHE A 196 9.20 -29.03 30.84
N PHE A 197 8.32 -28.04 31.04
CA PHE A 197 8.04 -27.50 32.38
C PHE A 197 7.28 -28.46 33.30
N GLN A 198 6.42 -29.34 32.76
CA GLN A 198 5.68 -30.32 33.57
C GLN A 198 6.58 -31.45 34.11
N HIS A 199 7.70 -31.77 33.47
CA HIS A 199 8.61 -32.83 33.92
C HIS A 199 9.60 -32.42 35.02
N HIS A 200 9.74 -31.12 35.30
CA HIS A 200 10.65 -30.62 36.35
C HIS A 200 9.94 -30.27 37.66
N GLN A 201 8.65 -30.57 37.79
CA GLN A 201 7.87 -30.37 39.02
C GLN A 201 7.53 -31.66 39.79
N ASN A 202 8.08 -32.80 39.37
CA ASN A 202 8.00 -34.10 40.07
C ASN A 202 9.38 -34.51 40.57
#